data_AF-A0A8H6T8E5-F1
#
_entry.id   AF-A0A8H6T8E5-F1
#
_cell.length_a   1.000
_cell.length_b   1.000
_cell.length_c   1.000
_cell.angle_alpha   90.00
_cell.angle_beta   90.00
_cell.angle_gamma   90.00
#
_symmetry.space_group_name_H-M   'P 1'
#
loop_
_entity.id
_entity.type
_entity.pdbx_description
1 polymer ?
#
loop_
_entity_poly.entity_id
_entity_poly.type
_entity_poly.pdbx_seq_one_letter_code
_entity_poly.pdbx_strand_id
1 'polypeptide(L)'
;MQFWTQHELASKGSTRPNLSNFLQLRRRYDTFQIKSNHSISLASAEEFDPDRFIDERLQKHLVPNPFQFLPFNAVTVPQICLGQQFAYNEMSYVLVRLLQHSSSIKLDPEAAPPAACVPESWKGQPGRKGIELFISESNLTLHAKVVDMWVKMGQV
;
A
#
# COMPACT_ATOMS: atom_id res chain seq x y z
N MET A 1 -31.93 1.40 7.12
CA MET A 1 -30.63 1.20 7.78
C MET A 1 -30.90 1.17 9.28
N GLN A 2 -31.07 -0.02 9.88
CA GLN A 2 -31.39 -0.16 11.30
C GLN A 2 -30.09 -0.33 12.09
N PHE A 3 -29.82 0.61 12.98
CA PHE A 3 -28.74 0.51 13.96
C PHE A 3 -29.20 -0.43 15.07
N TRP A 4 -28.59 -1.61 15.14
CA TRP A 4 -28.82 -2.56 16.23
C TRP A 4 -28.22 -1.97 17.52
N THR A 5 -29.04 -1.83 18.55
CA THR A 5 -28.56 -1.41 19.87
C THR A 5 -27.87 -2.59 20.57
N GLN A 6 -26.89 -2.30 21.43
CA GLN A 6 -26.02 -3.29 22.08
C GLN A 6 -26.75 -4.45 22.77
N HIS A 7 -28.02 -4.27 23.12
CA HIS A 7 -28.82 -5.27 23.81
C HIS A 7 -29.20 -6.47 22.91
N GLU A 8 -29.33 -6.28 21.59
CA GLU A 8 -29.74 -7.35 20.67
C GLU A 8 -28.57 -8.28 20.28
N LEU A 9 -27.34 -7.76 20.34
CA LEU A 9 -26.11 -8.51 20.03
C LEU A 9 -25.69 -9.49 21.15
N ALA A 10 -26.24 -9.35 22.36
CA ALA A 10 -25.94 -10.25 23.48
C ALA A 10 -26.60 -11.64 23.34
N SER A 11 -27.63 -11.78 22.50
CA SER A 11 -28.36 -13.04 22.31
C SER A 11 -27.66 -14.06 21.41
N LYS A 12 -26.70 -13.61 20.58
CA LYS A 12 -25.94 -14.48 19.67
C LYS A 12 -24.56 -14.69 20.27
N GLY A 13 -24.37 -15.84 20.91
CA GLY A 13 -23.15 -16.29 21.59
C GLY A 13 -21.89 -16.26 20.71
N SER A 14 -21.37 -15.07 20.46
CA SER A 14 -20.09 -14.83 19.81
C SER A 14 -19.05 -14.70 20.91
N THR A 15 -18.13 -15.64 20.97
CA THR A 15 -16.92 -15.61 21.80
C THR A 15 -16.08 -14.37 21.47
N ARG A 16 -16.35 -13.24 22.13
CA ARG A 16 -15.41 -12.12 22.15
C ARG A 16 -14.30 -12.47 23.15
N PRO A 17 -13.02 -12.31 22.79
CA PRO A 17 -11.95 -12.47 23.75
C PRO A 17 -12.13 -11.45 24.88
N ASN A 18 -11.97 -11.92 26.12
CA ASN A 18 -12.13 -11.16 27.35
C ASN A 18 -11.29 -9.86 27.28
N LEU A 19 -11.98 -8.72 27.38
CA LEU A 19 -11.40 -7.38 27.21
C LEU A 19 -10.63 -6.91 28.45
N SER A 20 -10.50 -7.74 29.50
CA SER A 20 -9.83 -7.36 30.75
C SER A 20 -8.30 -7.26 30.65
N ASN A 21 -7.68 -7.76 29.58
CA ASN A 21 -6.21 -7.71 29.37
C ASN A 21 -5.77 -6.61 28.39
N PHE A 22 -6.60 -5.58 28.16
CA PHE A 22 -6.39 -4.60 27.08
C PHE A 22 -5.31 -3.54 27.31
N LEU A 23 -4.70 -3.44 28.50
CA LEU A 23 -3.89 -2.27 28.85
C LEU A 23 -2.50 -2.20 28.18
N GLN A 24 -2.04 -3.23 27.44
CA GLN A 24 -0.70 -3.17 26.81
C GLN A 24 -0.62 -3.79 25.41
N LEU A 25 -1.74 -4.06 24.73
CA LEU A 25 -1.67 -4.64 23.39
C LEU A 25 -1.36 -3.56 22.34
N ARG A 26 -0.06 -3.37 22.01
CA ARG A 26 0.35 -2.58 20.85
C ARG A 26 0.00 -3.35 19.58
N ARG A 27 -1.13 -3.01 18.94
CA ARG A 27 -1.42 -3.46 17.57
C ARG A 27 -0.76 -2.53 16.57
N ARG A 28 0.13 -3.09 15.76
CA ARG A 28 0.62 -2.43 14.54
C ARG A 28 -0.42 -2.67 13.44
N TYR A 29 -0.86 -1.59 12.80
CA TYR A 29 -1.66 -1.68 11.59
C TYR A 29 -0.73 -1.57 10.39
N ASP A 30 -0.72 -2.60 9.55
CA ASP A 30 -0.03 -2.54 8.26
C ASP A 30 -0.98 -1.88 7.24
N THR A 31 -0.64 -0.66 6.82
CA THR A 31 -1.43 0.09 5.84
C THR A 31 -1.46 -0.57 4.47
N PHE A 32 -0.43 -1.35 4.11
CA PHE A 32 -0.41 -2.12 2.88
C PHE A 32 -1.51 -3.19 2.90
N GLN A 33 -1.61 -3.95 3.99
CA GLN A 33 -2.62 -5.00 4.15
C GLN A 33 -4.05 -4.43 4.15
N ILE A 34 -4.25 -3.23 4.71
CA ILE A 34 -5.56 -2.57 4.67
C ILE A 34 -5.94 -2.19 3.23
N LYS A 35 -4.98 -1.68 2.44
CA LYS A 35 -5.19 -1.26 1.05
C LYS A 35 -5.32 -2.43 0.07
N SER A 36 -4.64 -3.55 0.32
CA SER A 36 -4.71 -4.76 -0.52
C SER A 36 -5.90 -5.66 -0.17
N ASN A 37 -6.59 -5.41 0.94
CA ASN A 37 -7.73 -6.21 1.33
C ASN A 37 -8.95 -5.94 0.42
N HIS A 38 -9.30 -6.94 -0.39
CA HIS A 38 -10.45 -6.95 -1.30
C HIS A 38 -11.81 -6.66 -0.64
N SER A 39 -11.93 -6.82 0.68
CA SER A 39 -13.17 -6.47 1.41
C SER A 39 -13.34 -4.98 1.70
N ILE A 40 -12.24 -4.21 1.66
CA ILE A 40 -12.23 -2.76 1.97
C ILE A 40 -11.89 -1.96 0.71
N SER A 41 -10.93 -2.44 -0.07
CA SER A 41 -10.41 -1.82 -1.27
C SER A 41 -11.12 -2.29 -2.53
N LEU A 42 -10.93 -1.55 -3.62
CA LEU A 42 -11.48 -1.88 -4.93
C LEU A 42 -10.93 -3.23 -5.42
N ALA A 43 -11.73 -3.99 -6.18
CA ALA A 43 -11.40 -5.33 -6.67
C ALA A 43 -10.08 -5.44 -7.48
N SER A 44 -9.48 -4.32 -7.87
CA SER A 44 -8.18 -4.23 -8.54
C SER A 44 -7.09 -3.58 -7.68
N ALA A 45 -7.13 -3.75 -6.35
CA ALA A 45 -6.16 -3.18 -5.42
C ALA A 45 -4.71 -3.68 -5.62
N GLU A 46 -4.56 -4.85 -6.24
CA GLU A 46 -3.26 -5.47 -6.53
C GLU A 46 -2.60 -4.86 -7.78
N GLU A 47 -3.34 -4.14 -8.62
CA GLU A 47 -2.83 -3.57 -9.86
C GLU A 47 -2.47 -2.09 -9.69
N PHE A 48 -1.28 -1.71 -10.18
CA PHE A 48 -0.86 -0.32 -10.21
C PHE A 48 -1.55 0.41 -11.36
N ASP A 49 -2.60 1.16 -11.03
CA ASP A 49 -3.40 1.94 -11.97
C ASP A 49 -3.47 3.41 -11.48
N PRO A 50 -2.70 4.33 -12.08
CA PRO A 50 -2.68 5.74 -11.67
C PRO A 50 -3.99 6.46 -12.04
N ASP A 51 -4.69 6.01 -13.09
CA ASP A 51 -5.90 6.67 -13.61
C ASP A 51 -7.07 6.57 -12.60
N ARG A 52 -7.00 5.60 -11.68
CA ARG A 52 -7.95 5.44 -10.58
C ARG A 52 -8.14 6.69 -9.73
N PHE A 53 -7.12 7.56 -9.65
CA PHE A 53 -7.15 8.78 -8.86
C PHE A 53 -7.64 10.02 -9.62
N ILE A 54 -7.90 9.91 -10.93
CA ILE A 54 -8.36 11.01 -11.79
C ILE A 54 -9.68 10.70 -12.51
N ASP A 55 -10.04 9.42 -12.64
CA ASP A 55 -11.27 8.97 -13.28
C ASP A 55 -12.52 9.17 -12.40
N GLU A 56 -13.70 8.87 -12.98
CA GLU A 56 -14.98 8.81 -12.27
C GLU A 56 -14.98 7.90 -11.02
N ARG A 57 -14.06 6.91 -10.99
CA ARG A 57 -13.88 5.97 -9.87
C ARG A 57 -13.50 6.69 -8.57
N LEU A 58 -12.80 7.83 -8.67
CA LEU A 58 -12.45 8.67 -7.53
C LEU A 58 -13.70 9.05 -6.73
N GLN A 59 -14.70 9.61 -7.41
CA GLN A 59 -15.94 10.08 -6.77
C GLN A 59 -16.85 8.93 -6.33
N LYS A 60 -16.82 7.82 -7.05
CA LYS A 60 -17.67 6.65 -6.76
C LYS A 60 -17.16 5.81 -5.58
N HIS A 61 -15.85 5.78 -5.35
CA HIS A 61 -15.25 4.81 -4.44
C HIS A 61 -14.30 5.40 -3.40
N LEU A 62 -13.36 6.25 -3.81
CA LEU A 62 -12.34 6.80 -2.92
C LEU A 62 -12.87 7.95 -2.03
N VAL A 63 -13.68 8.84 -2.60
CA VAL A 63 -14.27 9.97 -1.85
C VAL A 63 -15.29 9.50 -0.79
N PRO A 64 -16.20 8.55 -1.07
CA PRO A 64 -17.14 8.05 -0.07
C PRO A 64 -16.49 7.19 1.02
N ASN A 65 -15.36 6.55 0.72
CA ASN A 65 -14.64 5.70 1.68
C ASN A 65 -13.15 6.06 1.74
N PRO A 66 -12.77 7.06 2.57
CA PRO A 66 -11.39 7.51 2.68
C PRO A 66 -10.45 6.47 3.31
N PHE A 67 -10.97 5.41 3.92
CA PHE A 67 -10.16 4.31 4.47
C PHE A 67 -9.57 3.40 3.39
N GLN A 68 -9.96 3.55 2.13
CA GLN A 68 -9.39 2.83 0.99
C GLN A 68 -7.98 3.31 0.64
N PHE A 69 -7.62 4.53 1.01
CA PHE A 69 -6.30 5.10 0.72
C PHE A 69 -5.76 5.91 1.91
N LEU A 70 -4.97 5.25 2.75
CA LEU A 70 -4.40 5.82 3.97
C LEU A 70 -2.85 5.85 3.93
N PRO A 71 -2.20 6.68 3.11
CA PRO A 71 -0.74 6.79 3.09
C PRO A 71 -0.15 7.57 4.28
N PHE A 72 -0.89 8.54 4.83
CA PHE A 72 -0.42 9.46 5.88
C PHE A 72 -1.35 9.54 7.10
N ASN A 73 -2.35 8.67 7.13
CA ASN A 73 -3.42 8.66 8.12
C ASN A 73 -3.33 7.40 8.98
N ALA A 74 -3.32 7.55 10.31
CA ALA A 74 -3.63 6.45 11.21
C ALA A 74 -5.15 6.39 11.44
N VAL A 75 -5.71 5.17 11.56
CA VAL A 75 -7.15 4.83 11.54
C VAL A 75 -8.00 5.43 12.70
N THR A 76 -7.45 6.30 13.53
CA THR A 76 -8.20 7.12 14.51
C THR A 76 -7.34 8.34 14.91
N VAL A 77 -7.87 9.56 14.75
CA VAL A 77 -7.26 10.91 14.98
C VAL A 77 -6.50 10.98 16.34
N PRO A 78 -5.35 11.71 16.54
CA PRO A 78 -4.96 13.02 15.99
C PRO A 78 -3.56 13.16 15.35
N GLN A 79 -2.84 12.07 15.06
CA GLN A 79 -1.53 12.17 14.41
C GLN A 79 -1.68 11.97 12.90
N ILE A 80 -2.31 12.93 12.23
CA ILE A 80 -2.17 13.07 10.76
C ILE A 80 -0.78 13.63 10.51
N CYS A 81 -0.07 13.12 9.51
CA CYS A 81 1.22 13.69 9.13
C CYS A 81 1.05 15.18 8.75
N LEU A 82 1.56 16.10 9.58
CA LEU A 82 1.59 17.53 9.26
C LEU A 82 2.36 17.79 7.95
N GLY A 83 3.34 16.95 7.65
CA GLY A 83 4.12 16.99 6.43
C GLY A 83 3.43 16.39 5.21
N GLN A 84 2.16 15.99 5.27
CA GLN A 84 1.48 15.34 4.14
C GLN A 84 1.51 16.18 2.86
N GLN A 85 1.15 17.47 2.96
CA GLN A 85 1.16 18.36 1.79
C GLN A 85 2.58 18.65 1.29
N PHE A 86 3.52 18.77 2.22
CA PHE A 86 4.93 18.94 1.90
C PHE A 86 5.46 17.72 1.13
N ALA A 87 5.20 16.52 1.62
CA ALA A 87 5.62 15.27 0.97
C ALA A 87 5.00 15.11 -0.43
N TYR A 88 3.72 15.45 -0.61
CA TYR A 88 3.11 15.41 -1.95
C TYR A 88 3.78 16.38 -2.93
N ASN A 89 4.08 17.60 -2.48
CA ASN A 89 4.73 18.60 -3.32
C ASN A 89 6.18 18.20 -3.64
N GLU A 90 6.94 17.74 -2.65
CA GLU A 90 8.32 17.30 -2.82
C GLU A 90 8.40 16.10 -3.77
N MET A 91 7.56 15.08 -3.56
CA MET A 91 7.50 13.92 -4.44
C MET A 91 7.10 14.30 -5.87
N SER A 92 6.11 15.18 -6.03
CA SER A 92 5.69 15.66 -7.36
C SER A 92 6.83 16.40 -8.06
N TYR A 93 7.54 17.27 -7.33
CA TYR A 93 8.70 17.99 -7.87
C TYR A 93 9.82 17.03 -8.29
N VAL A 94 10.21 16.09 -7.42
CA VAL A 94 11.26 15.11 -7.72
C VAL A 94 10.90 14.25 -8.93
N LEU A 95 9.65 13.77 -9.01
CA LEU A 95 9.19 12.96 -10.14
C LEU A 95 9.21 13.75 -11.46
N VAL A 96 8.70 14.98 -11.46
CA VAL A 96 8.71 15.83 -12.66
C VAL A 96 10.14 16.12 -13.10
N ARG A 97 11.04 16.47 -12.18
CA ARG A 97 12.45 16.74 -12.50
C ARG A 97 13.18 15.50 -13.00
N LEU A 98 12.91 14.33 -12.41
CA LEU A 98 13.48 13.06 -12.84
C LEU A 98 13.06 12.71 -14.28
N LEU A 99 11.76 12.87 -14.59
CA LEU A 99 11.21 12.60 -15.93
C LEU A 99 11.65 13.64 -16.97
N GLN A 100 11.91 14.88 -16.57
CA GLN A 100 12.46 15.91 -17.46
C GLN A 100 13.94 15.66 -17.82
N HIS A 101 14.70 15.05 -16.91
CA HIS A 101 16.13 14.79 -17.12
C HIS A 101 16.39 13.45 -17.83
N SER A 102 15.49 12.49 -17.67
CA SER A 102 15.68 11.13 -18.16
C SER A 102 14.82 10.85 -19.39
N SER A 103 15.44 10.46 -20.49
CA SER A 103 14.75 10.05 -21.73
C SER A 103 14.20 8.62 -21.62
N SER A 104 14.79 7.79 -20.76
CA SER A 104 14.30 6.43 -20.47
C SER A 104 14.71 5.99 -19.08
N ILE A 105 13.87 5.16 -18.45
CA ILE A 105 14.09 4.56 -17.14
C ILE A 105 13.78 3.08 -17.27
N LYS A 106 14.77 2.20 -17.11
CA LYS A 106 14.61 0.73 -17.23
C LYS A 106 15.28 0.04 -16.05
N LEU A 107 14.59 -0.94 -15.45
CA LEU A 107 15.18 -1.79 -14.43
C LEU A 107 16.40 -2.52 -14.99
N ASP A 108 17.45 -2.64 -14.19
CA ASP A 108 18.71 -3.31 -14.54
C ASP A 108 19.02 -4.46 -13.57
N PRO A 109 18.44 -5.66 -13.79
CA PRO A 109 18.68 -6.81 -12.93
C PRO A 109 20.13 -7.31 -12.96
N GLU A 110 20.89 -7.00 -14.01
CA GLU A 110 22.29 -7.42 -14.15
C GLU A 110 23.22 -6.65 -13.22
N ALA A 111 22.88 -5.40 -12.90
CA ALA A 111 23.61 -4.57 -11.95
C ALA A 111 23.26 -4.92 -10.48
N ALA A 112 22.18 -5.67 -10.25
CA ALA A 112 21.73 -6.04 -8.91
C ALA A 112 22.57 -7.18 -8.32
N PRO A 113 22.83 -7.16 -7.00
CA PRO A 113 23.48 -8.30 -6.35
C PRO A 113 22.61 -9.56 -6.48
N PRO A 114 23.20 -10.77 -6.57
CA PRO A 114 22.43 -12.01 -6.76
C PRO A 114 21.33 -12.25 -5.70
N ALA A 115 21.50 -11.71 -4.49
CA ALA A 115 20.52 -11.80 -3.41
C ALA A 115 19.27 -10.91 -3.61
N ALA A 116 19.36 -9.88 -4.46
CA ALA A 116 18.24 -8.99 -4.81
C ALA A 116 17.46 -9.49 -6.04
N CYS A 117 18.04 -10.42 -6.82
CA CYS A 117 17.40 -10.99 -7.99
C CYS A 117 16.22 -11.89 -7.61
N VAL A 118 15.14 -11.81 -8.40
CA VAL A 118 13.98 -12.68 -8.24
C VAL A 118 14.39 -14.13 -8.55
N PRO A 119 14.09 -15.10 -7.67
CA PRO A 119 14.44 -16.49 -7.91
C PRO A 119 13.59 -17.10 -9.04
N GLU A 120 14.16 -18.02 -9.81
CA GLU A 120 13.47 -18.63 -10.96
C GLU A 120 12.17 -19.35 -10.60
N SER A 121 12.05 -19.81 -9.35
CA SER A 121 10.85 -20.46 -8.81
C SER A 121 9.60 -19.57 -8.77
N TRP A 122 9.75 -18.27 -9.04
CA TRP A 122 8.64 -17.33 -9.15
C TRP A 122 7.98 -17.36 -10.52
N LYS A 123 8.69 -17.79 -11.58
CA LYS A 123 8.13 -17.88 -12.93
C LYS A 123 6.89 -18.79 -12.92
N GLY A 124 5.74 -18.26 -13.35
CA GLY A 124 4.47 -19.00 -13.42
C GLY A 124 3.73 -19.18 -12.10
N GLN A 125 4.19 -18.56 -10.99
CA GLN A 125 3.42 -18.51 -9.75
C GLN A 125 2.16 -17.63 -9.91
N PRO A 126 1.05 -17.94 -9.23
CA PRO A 126 -0.15 -17.13 -9.28
C PRO A 126 0.03 -15.77 -8.61
N GLY A 127 -0.71 -14.77 -9.10
CA GLY A 127 -0.72 -13.41 -8.57
C GLY A 127 0.54 -12.61 -8.90
N ARG A 128 0.79 -11.54 -8.13
CA ARG A 128 1.90 -10.61 -8.38
C ARG A 128 3.27 -11.29 -8.36
N LYS A 129 3.43 -12.33 -7.55
CA LYS A 129 4.69 -13.07 -7.40
C LYS A 129 5.24 -13.58 -8.75
N GLY A 130 4.38 -13.91 -9.71
CA GLY A 130 4.81 -14.37 -11.04
C GLY A 130 5.23 -13.27 -12.01
N ILE A 131 4.86 -12.02 -11.75
CA ILE A 131 5.11 -10.85 -12.62
C ILE A 131 6.17 -9.90 -12.05
N GLU A 132 6.42 -9.92 -10.74
CA GLU A 132 7.39 -9.03 -10.11
C GLU A 132 8.81 -9.25 -10.62
N LEU A 133 9.51 -8.15 -10.91
CA LEU A 133 10.90 -8.15 -11.38
C LEU A 133 11.92 -7.90 -10.26
N PHE A 134 11.44 -7.60 -9.05
CA PHE A 134 12.23 -7.45 -7.84
C PHE A 134 11.47 -8.09 -6.66
N ILE A 135 12.19 -8.42 -5.59
CA ILE A 135 11.56 -8.99 -4.41
C ILE A 135 11.06 -7.84 -3.53
N SER A 136 9.78 -7.82 -3.17
CA SER A 136 9.23 -6.84 -2.23
C SER A 136 9.02 -7.43 -0.84
N GLU A 137 9.26 -6.62 0.20
CA GLU A 137 9.00 -6.93 1.61
C GLU A 137 8.13 -5.84 2.25
N SER A 138 7.24 -6.25 3.16
CA SER A 138 6.41 -5.35 3.96
C SER A 138 6.66 -5.59 5.44
N ASN A 139 7.33 -4.64 6.10
CA ASN A 139 7.49 -4.62 7.57
C ASN A 139 6.58 -3.57 8.21
N LEU A 140 6.68 -2.35 7.69
CA LEU A 140 5.83 -1.20 8.03
C LEU A 140 5.41 -0.47 6.76
N THR A 141 6.36 -0.32 5.84
CA THR A 141 6.15 0.09 4.45
C THR A 141 6.64 -1.00 3.51
N LEU A 142 6.03 -1.05 2.32
CA LEU A 142 6.52 -1.86 1.23
C LEU A 142 7.88 -1.30 0.77
N HIS A 143 8.87 -2.17 0.61
CA HIS A 143 10.20 -1.83 0.14
C HIS A 143 10.79 -2.99 -0.69
N ALA A 144 11.81 -2.71 -1.49
CA ALA A 144 12.59 -3.78 -2.13
C ALA A 144 13.38 -4.53 -1.06
N LYS A 145 13.30 -5.86 -1.08
CA LYS A 145 14.08 -6.77 -0.25
C LYS A 145 15.52 -6.73 -0.75
N VAL A 146 16.44 -6.43 0.18
CA VAL A 146 17.81 -5.97 -0.13
C VAL A 146 17.73 -4.55 -0.73
N VAL A 147 18.58 -3.64 -0.25
CA VAL A 147 18.45 -2.17 -0.40
C VAL A 147 18.76 -1.68 -1.83
N ASP A 148 18.48 -2.49 -2.85
CA ASP A 148 19.11 -2.34 -4.16
C ASP A 148 18.12 -2.63 -5.29
N MET A 149 17.49 -1.57 -5.80
CA MET A 149 16.81 -1.59 -7.10
C MET A 149 17.64 -0.77 -8.09
N TRP A 150 18.26 -1.45 -9.04
CA TRP A 150 19.14 -0.83 -10.02
C TRP A 150 18.39 -0.47 -11.28
N VAL A 151 18.67 0.71 -11.82
CA VAL A 151 17.96 1.27 -12.97
C VAL A 151 18.95 1.90 -13.93
N LYS A 152 18.85 1.55 -15.20
CA LYS A 152 19.51 2.23 -16.32
C LYS A 152 18.67 3.44 -16.71
N MET A 153 19.24 4.64 -16.61
CA MET A 153 18.61 5.88 -17.02
C MET A 153 19.30 6.43 -18.28
N GLY A 154 18.52 6.69 -19.32
CA GLY A 154 19.00 7.45 -20.48
C GLY A 154 18.87 8.94 -20.19
N GLN A 155 19.89 9.72 -20.53
CA GLN A 155 19.82 11.18 -20.39
C GLN A 155 19.10 11.79 -21.61
N VAL A 156 18.37 12.90 -21.41
CA VAL A 156 17.83 13.74 -22.50
C VAL A 156 18.92 14.70 -23.01
#